data_AF-A0AA38PPB1-F1
#
_entry.id   AF-A0AA38PPB1-F1
#
_cell.length_a   1.000
_cell.length_b   1.000
_cell.length_c   1.000
_cell.angle_alpha   90.00
_cell.angle_beta   90.00
_cell.angle_gamma   90.00
#
_symmetry.space_group_name_H-M   'P 1'
#
loop_
_entity.id
_entity.type
_entity.pdbx_description
1 polymer ?
#
loop_
_entity_poly.entity_id
_entity_poly.type
_entity_poly.pdbx_seq_one_letter_code
_entity_poly.pdbx_strand_id
1 'polypeptide(L)'
;HLYSELYNSDAFIQEHDVVQQLPAPPEQLDCKLKRVVLGLMFWSDSTHLASFGNASLWPVYMMFGNLSKYIRSRPNLGACQHIPYIPSLSASFHDFASSFFTKWSIAKQCESLLTHCQREIMHAVWKFLLDDEFVHAYNYGIVIQC
;
A
#
# COMPACT_ATOMS: atom_id res chain seq x y z
N HIS A 1 -18.92 -0.15 -11.09
CA HIS A 1 -18.41 -1.50 -10.75
C HIS A 1 -17.49 -1.97 -11.86
N LEU A 2 -16.24 -2.29 -11.57
CA LEU A 2 -15.32 -2.90 -12.53
C LEU A 2 -15.62 -4.41 -12.58
N TYR A 3 -16.44 -4.84 -13.54
CA TYR A 3 -16.81 -6.25 -13.69
C TYR A 3 -15.65 -7.11 -14.23
N SER A 4 -14.63 -6.47 -14.84
CA SER A 4 -13.48 -7.11 -15.49
C SER A 4 -12.18 -7.00 -14.67
N GLU A 5 -11.07 -7.40 -15.27
CA GLU A 5 -9.71 -7.31 -14.72
C GLU A 5 -9.20 -5.87 -14.70
N LEU A 6 -8.21 -5.56 -13.85
CA LEU A 6 -7.67 -4.20 -13.73
C LEU A 6 -7.08 -3.71 -15.06
N TYR A 7 -6.35 -4.58 -15.75
CA TYR A 7 -5.72 -4.28 -17.04
C TYR A 7 -6.73 -4.09 -18.19
N ASN A 8 -8.01 -4.40 -17.97
CA ASN A 8 -9.10 -4.12 -18.91
C ASN A 8 -9.84 -2.82 -18.58
N SER A 9 -9.40 -2.06 -17.56
CA SER A 9 -9.99 -0.77 -17.23
C SER A 9 -9.53 0.31 -18.19
N ASP A 10 -10.41 1.28 -18.47
CA ASP A 10 -10.09 2.42 -19.33
C ASP A 10 -8.84 3.17 -18.83
N ALA A 11 -8.70 3.34 -17.51
CA ALA A 11 -7.55 3.98 -16.90
C ALA A 11 -6.23 3.22 -17.18
N PHE A 12 -6.25 1.88 -17.09
CA PHE A 12 -5.04 1.09 -17.35
C PHE A 12 -4.68 1.07 -18.84
N ILE A 13 -5.68 1.02 -19.72
CA ILE A 13 -5.47 1.07 -21.18
C ILE A 13 -4.90 2.44 -21.58
N GLN A 14 -5.46 3.53 -21.06
CA GLN A 14 -4.95 4.89 -21.29
C GLN A 14 -3.51 5.03 -20.81
N GLU A 15 -3.21 4.57 -19.60
CA GLU A 15 -1.84 4.62 -19.06
C GLU A 15 -0.88 3.76 -19.88
N HIS A 16 -1.33 2.60 -20.35
CA HIS A 16 -0.55 1.75 -21.24
C HIS A 16 -0.19 2.46 -22.54
N ASP A 17 -1.16 3.13 -23.18
CA ASP A 17 -0.95 3.89 -24.41
C ASP A 17 0.03 5.06 -24.19
N VAL A 18 -0.11 5.79 -23.07
CA VAL A 18 0.82 6.87 -22.69
C VAL A 18 2.25 6.32 -22.55
N VAL A 19 2.43 5.21 -21.83
CA VAL A 19 3.75 4.60 -21.61
C VAL A 19 4.40 4.10 -22.91
N GLN A 20 3.60 3.61 -23.87
CA GLN A 20 4.12 3.23 -25.20
C GLN A 20 4.59 4.44 -26.01
N GLN A 21 3.99 5.62 -25.81
CA GLN A 21 4.29 6.85 -26.56
C GLN A 21 5.41 7.70 -25.94
N LEU A 22 5.87 7.38 -24.72
CA LEU A 22 6.96 8.11 -24.08
C LEU A 22 8.24 8.06 -24.94
N PRO A 23 9.04 9.12 -24.99
CA PRO A 23 10.34 9.08 -25.68
C PRO A 23 11.27 8.05 -25.01
N ALA A 24 12.29 7.59 -25.75
CA ALA A 24 13.38 6.83 -25.13
C ALA A 24 14.08 7.71 -24.09
N PRO A 25 14.42 7.17 -22.89
CA PRO A 25 15.24 7.90 -21.94
C PRO A 25 16.53 8.39 -22.62
N PRO A 26 16.98 9.63 -22.39
CA PRO A 26 18.18 10.18 -23.03
C PRO A 26 19.43 9.30 -22.80
N GLU A 27 19.47 8.63 -21.65
CA GLU A 27 20.57 7.75 -21.22
C GLU A 27 20.54 6.37 -21.91
N GLN A 28 19.44 6.01 -22.58
CA GLN A 28 19.26 4.70 -23.23
C GLN A 28 18.59 4.85 -24.61
N LEU A 29 19.22 5.60 -25.51
CA LEU A 29 18.77 5.81 -26.89
C LEU A 29 18.53 4.49 -27.67
N ASP A 30 19.22 3.40 -27.30
CA ASP A 30 19.09 2.07 -27.91
C ASP A 30 18.31 1.06 -27.04
N CYS A 31 17.50 1.52 -26.08
CA CYS A 31 16.71 0.62 -25.23
C CYS A 31 15.66 -0.15 -26.06
N LYS A 32 15.89 -1.46 -26.24
CA LYS A 32 14.96 -2.38 -26.93
C LYS A 32 13.97 -3.07 -25.99
N LEU A 33 13.96 -2.69 -24.70
CA LEU A 33 13.10 -3.31 -23.70
C LEU A 33 11.65 -2.91 -23.94
N LYS A 34 10.74 -3.88 -23.77
CA LYS A 34 9.31 -3.61 -23.79
C LYS A 34 8.93 -2.86 -22.53
N ARG A 35 8.12 -1.82 -22.69
CA ARG A 35 7.56 -1.07 -21.56
C ARG A 35 6.20 -1.64 -21.20
N VAL A 36 5.99 -1.84 -19.92
CA VAL A 36 4.75 -2.39 -19.38
C VAL A 36 4.32 -1.57 -18.18
N VAL A 37 3.01 -1.37 -18.05
CA VAL A 37 2.43 -0.76 -16.85
C VAL A 37 2.33 -1.84 -15.79
N LEU A 38 2.85 -1.56 -14.59
CA LEU A 38 2.72 -2.42 -13.43
C LEU A 38 1.63 -1.86 -12.51
N GLY A 39 0.49 -2.55 -12.43
CA GLY A 39 -0.57 -2.21 -11.50
C GLY A 39 -0.24 -2.75 -10.11
N LEU A 40 -0.13 -1.86 -9.12
CA LEU A 40 0.00 -2.22 -7.71
C LEU A 40 -1.35 -2.05 -7.01
N MET A 41 -1.82 -3.10 -6.36
CA MET A 41 -3.06 -3.08 -5.58
C MET A 41 -2.71 -3.24 -4.12
N PHE A 42 -3.04 -2.27 -3.28
CA PHE A 42 -2.77 -2.31 -1.84
C PHE A 42 -4.06 -2.37 -1.02
N TRP A 43 -4.02 -3.10 0.09
CA TRP A 43 -5.07 -3.08 1.10
C TRP A 43 -4.48 -3.36 2.48
N SER A 44 -5.25 -3.03 3.51
CA SER A 44 -4.95 -3.36 4.89
C SER A 44 -6.25 -3.76 5.59
N ASP A 45 -6.17 -4.80 6.42
CA ASP A 45 -7.26 -5.25 7.28
C ASP A 45 -6.74 -5.56 8.68
N SER A 46 -7.65 -5.57 9.66
CA SER A 46 -7.31 -5.93 11.05
C SER A 46 -7.24 -7.45 11.16
N THR A 47 -6.06 -7.99 11.43
CA THR A 47 -5.85 -9.42 11.65
C THR A 47 -5.70 -9.72 13.14
N HIS A 48 -6.51 -10.66 13.64
CA HIS A 48 -6.38 -11.17 15.00
C HIS A 48 -5.30 -12.26 15.02
N LEU A 49 -4.21 -12.04 15.78
CA LEU A 49 -3.05 -12.95 15.80
C LEU A 49 -3.25 -14.19 16.68
N ALA A 50 -4.16 -14.16 17.65
CA ALA A 50 -4.39 -15.26 18.56
C ALA A 50 -5.85 -15.35 19.02
N SER A 51 -6.33 -16.58 19.25
CA SER A 51 -7.65 -16.84 19.86
C SER A 51 -7.74 -16.42 21.32
N PHE A 52 -6.59 -16.18 21.97
CA PHE A 52 -6.49 -15.69 23.34
C PHE A 52 -5.50 -14.52 23.38
N GLY A 53 -5.98 -13.34 23.78
CA GLY A 53 -5.21 -12.08 23.85
C GLY A 53 -5.79 -10.97 22.96
N ASN A 54 -5.49 -9.72 23.30
CA ASN A 54 -5.90 -8.52 22.54
C ASN A 54 -4.85 -8.10 21.49
N ALA A 55 -3.97 -9.00 21.06
CA ALA A 55 -2.94 -8.70 20.08
C ALA A 55 -3.55 -8.63 18.67
N SER A 56 -3.71 -7.42 18.15
CA SER A 56 -4.08 -7.13 16.78
C SER A 56 -2.88 -6.71 15.96
N LEU A 57 -2.87 -7.10 14.68
CA LEU A 57 -1.86 -6.71 13.71
C LEU A 57 -2.56 -6.17 12.46
N TRP A 58 -1.92 -5.17 11.84
CA TRP A 58 -2.44 -4.49 10.66
C TRP A 58 -1.46 -4.71 9.49
N PRO A 59 -1.49 -5.88 8.84
CA PRO A 59 -0.74 -6.10 7.62
C PRO A 59 -1.17 -5.13 6.52
N VAL A 60 -0.19 -4.70 5.73
CA VAL A 60 -0.42 -4.10 4.43
C VAL A 60 -0.03 -5.15 3.39
N TYR A 61 -0.98 -5.46 2.53
CA TYR A 61 -0.79 -6.44 1.48
C TYR A 61 -0.67 -5.75 0.13
N MET A 62 -0.01 -6.44 -0.79
CA MET A 62 0.11 -6.03 -2.17
C MET A 62 -0.17 -7.21 -3.09
N MET A 63 -0.92 -6.95 -4.16
CA MET A 63 -1.09 -7.84 -5.32
C MET A 63 -0.72 -7.06 -6.58
N PHE A 64 -0.18 -7.75 -7.57
CA PHE A 64 -0.08 -7.21 -8.91
C PHE A 64 -1.43 -7.24 -9.61
N GLY A 65 -1.91 -6.08 -10.02
CA GLY A 65 -3.14 -5.93 -10.81
C GLY A 65 -3.03 -6.49 -12.23
N ASN A 66 -1.81 -6.76 -12.70
CA ASN A 66 -1.53 -7.47 -13.95
C ASN A 66 -1.91 -8.96 -13.90
N LEU A 67 -2.09 -9.51 -12.69
CA LEU A 67 -2.55 -10.89 -12.51
C LEU A 67 -4.08 -10.94 -12.52
N SER A 68 -4.62 -11.97 -13.18
CA SER A 68 -6.06 -12.20 -13.22
C SER A 68 -6.63 -12.42 -11.80
N LYS A 69 -7.90 -12.09 -11.62
CA LYS A 69 -8.66 -12.41 -10.39
C LYS A 69 -8.48 -13.87 -10.00
N TYR A 70 -8.48 -14.76 -10.99
CA TYR A 70 -8.31 -16.19 -10.74
C TYR A 70 -6.99 -16.54 -10.04
N ILE A 71 -5.88 -15.97 -10.50
CA ILE A 71 -4.57 -16.19 -9.90
C ILE A 71 -4.52 -15.54 -8.50
N ARG A 72 -5.01 -14.31 -8.37
CA ARG A 72 -5.04 -13.57 -7.10
C ARG A 72 -5.90 -14.23 -6.03
N SER A 73 -7.00 -14.87 -6.42
CA SER A 73 -7.91 -15.57 -5.51
C SER A 73 -7.42 -16.95 -5.09
N ARG A 74 -6.31 -17.45 -5.64
CA ARG A 74 -5.74 -18.74 -5.24
C ARG A 74 -4.68 -18.52 -4.15
N PRO A 75 -4.94 -18.94 -2.89
CA PRO A 75 -4.05 -18.65 -1.76
C PRO A 75 -2.65 -19.28 -1.93
N ASN A 76 -2.57 -20.42 -2.59
CA ASN A 76 -1.32 -21.18 -2.73
C ASN A 76 -0.39 -20.68 -3.84
N LEU A 77 -0.80 -19.65 -4.61
CA LEU A 77 0.00 -19.12 -5.71
C LEU A 77 0.90 -17.95 -5.31
N GLY A 78 0.87 -17.52 -4.05
CA GLY A 78 1.72 -16.42 -3.57
C GLY A 78 1.46 -15.09 -4.29
N ALA A 79 0.28 -14.89 -4.87
CA ALA A 79 -0.07 -13.64 -5.54
C ALA A 79 -0.31 -12.48 -4.57
N CYS A 80 -0.55 -12.80 -3.29
CA CYS A 80 -0.71 -11.86 -2.18
C CYS A 80 0.59 -11.79 -1.38
N GLN A 81 1.19 -10.62 -1.31
CA GLN A 81 2.44 -10.38 -0.58
C GLN A 81 2.19 -9.46 0.61
N HIS A 82 2.74 -9.81 1.77
CA HIS A 82 2.80 -8.91 2.92
C HIS A 82 3.99 -7.98 2.74
N ILE A 83 3.77 -6.67 2.82
CA ILE A 83 4.84 -5.67 2.63
C ILE A 83 5.33 -5.18 4.00
N PRO A 84 4.63 -4.27 4.70
CA PRO A 84 4.88 -4.04 6.12
C PRO A 84 3.70 -4.43 7.02
N TYR A 85 3.97 -4.39 8.33
CA TYR A 85 2.95 -4.42 9.37
C TYR A 85 2.86 -3.05 10.04
N ILE A 86 1.66 -2.48 10.10
CA ILE A 86 1.42 -1.20 10.77
C ILE A 86 1.37 -1.46 12.28
N PRO A 87 2.20 -0.76 13.08
CA PRO A 87 2.18 -0.92 14.52
C PRO A 87 0.91 -0.32 15.14
N SER A 88 0.45 -0.92 16.22
CA SER A 88 -0.61 -0.36 17.06
C SER A 88 -0.02 0.68 18.02
N LEU A 89 -0.85 1.63 18.46
CA LEU A 89 -0.47 2.54 19.54
C LEU A 89 -0.08 1.75 20.79
N SER A 90 1.09 2.08 21.36
CA SER A 90 1.58 1.44 22.59
C SER A 90 0.62 1.70 23.76
N ALA A 91 0.54 0.77 24.72
CA ALA A 91 -0.25 0.96 25.94
C ALA A 91 0.18 2.23 26.71
N SER A 92 1.48 2.54 26.74
CA SER A 92 2.03 3.76 27.36
C SER A 92 1.61 5.05 26.68
N PHE A 93 1.17 5.01 25.42
CA PHE A 93 0.68 6.19 24.71
C PHE A 93 -0.60 6.73 25.34
N HIS A 94 -1.46 5.84 25.85
CA HIS A 94 -2.70 6.23 26.51
C HIS A 94 -2.42 7.09 27.74
N ASP A 95 -1.49 6.67 28.59
CA ASP A 95 -1.09 7.40 29.79
C ASP A 95 -0.43 8.74 29.44
N PHE A 96 0.47 8.73 28.45
CA PHE A 96 1.09 9.95 27.92
C PHE A 96 0.02 10.94 27.43
N ALA A 97 -0.84 10.53 26.49
CA ALA A 97 -1.85 11.40 25.90
C ALA A 97 -2.85 11.92 26.94
N SER A 98 -3.18 11.12 27.96
CA SER A 98 -4.05 11.55 29.07
C SER A 98 -3.46 12.69 29.89
N SER A 99 -2.14 12.77 30.03
CA SER A 99 -1.47 13.85 30.78
C SER A 99 -1.44 15.19 30.05
N PHE A 100 -1.51 15.19 28.71
CA PHE A 100 -1.45 16.42 27.90
C PHE A 100 -2.83 16.89 27.41
N PHE A 101 -3.76 15.96 27.21
CA PHE A 101 -5.06 16.27 26.63
C PHE A 101 -6.10 16.58 27.70
N THR A 102 -6.40 17.86 27.90
CA THR A 102 -7.34 18.33 28.94
C THR A 102 -8.77 17.79 28.81
N LYS A 103 -9.15 17.32 27.61
CA LYS A 103 -10.47 16.74 27.32
C LYS A 103 -10.46 15.20 27.30
N TRP A 104 -9.44 14.57 27.86
CA TRP A 104 -9.27 13.11 27.85
C TRP A 104 -10.44 12.35 28.49
N SER A 105 -11.03 12.92 29.54
CA SER A 105 -12.21 12.34 30.22
C SER A 105 -13.47 12.32 29.34
N ILE A 106 -13.50 13.09 28.25
CA ILE A 106 -14.60 13.08 27.29
C ILE A 106 -14.34 11.98 26.28
N ALA A 107 -15.00 10.83 26.46
CA ALA A 107 -14.78 9.61 25.66
C ALA A 107 -14.70 9.86 24.14
N LYS A 108 -15.65 10.64 23.58
CA LYS A 108 -15.67 10.97 22.14
C LYS A 108 -14.43 11.75 21.67
N GLN A 109 -13.91 12.64 22.51
CA GLN A 109 -12.72 13.43 22.17
C GLN A 109 -11.46 12.58 22.25
N CYS A 110 -11.36 11.71 23.26
CA CYS A 110 -10.30 10.71 23.38
C CYS A 110 -10.29 9.78 22.15
N GLU A 111 -11.43 9.21 21.79
CA GLU A 111 -11.57 8.33 20.63
C GLU A 111 -11.18 9.03 19.32
N SER A 112 -11.58 10.29 19.13
CA SER A 112 -11.20 11.09 17.97
C SER A 112 -9.69 11.31 17.89
N LEU A 113 -9.03 11.58 19.02
CA LEU A 113 -7.59 11.77 19.08
C LEU A 113 -6.84 10.47 18.78
N LEU A 114 -7.24 9.36 19.41
CA LEU A 114 -6.66 8.04 19.15
C LEU A 114 -6.80 7.63 17.68
N THR A 115 -7.98 7.86 17.09
CA THR A 115 -8.23 7.62 15.67
C THR A 115 -7.30 8.46 14.79
N HIS A 116 -7.09 9.73 15.14
CA HIS A 116 -6.16 10.58 14.42
C HIS A 116 -4.72 10.05 14.53
N CYS A 117 -4.25 9.71 15.73
CA CYS A 117 -2.90 9.15 15.92
C CYS A 117 -2.68 7.84 15.17
N GLN A 118 -3.69 6.96 15.11
CA GLN A 118 -3.60 5.73 14.32
C GLN A 118 -3.49 6.02 12.80
N ARG A 119 -4.18 7.05 12.30
CA ARG A 119 -4.02 7.52 10.91
C ARG A 119 -2.63 8.07 10.66
N GLU A 120 -2.08 8.85 11.60
CA GLU A 120 -0.71 9.37 11.48
C GLU A 120 0.33 8.24 11.42
N ILE A 121 0.16 7.17 12.21
CA ILE A 121 1.01 5.97 12.11
C ILE A 121 0.90 5.34 10.73
N MET A 122 -0.32 5.17 10.21
CA MET A 122 -0.53 4.63 8.85
C MET A 122 0.19 5.50 7.81
N HIS A 123 0.04 6.83 7.87
CA HIS A 123 0.75 7.75 6.98
C HIS A 123 2.28 7.66 7.13
N ALA A 124 2.79 7.51 8.36
CA ALA A 124 4.22 7.35 8.61
C ALA A 124 4.75 6.04 7.97
N VAL A 125 4.03 4.93 8.09
CA VAL A 125 4.38 3.67 7.42
C VAL A 125 4.41 3.84 5.90
N TRP A 126 3.41 4.52 5.31
CA TRP A 126 3.42 4.78 3.87
C TRP A 126 4.59 5.64 3.41
N LYS A 127 5.06 6.59 4.22
CA LYS A 127 6.27 7.36 3.90
C LYS A 127 7.53 6.50 3.83
N PHE A 128 7.59 5.40 4.60
CA PHE A 128 8.70 4.45 4.48
C PHE A 128 8.58 3.55 3.25
N LEU A 129 7.36 3.25 2.78
CA LEU A 129 7.14 2.43 1.58
C LEU A 129 7.30 3.21 0.28
N LEU A 130 6.85 4.46 0.28
CA LEU A 130 6.89 5.37 -0.86
C LEU A 130 8.10 6.28 -0.73
N ASP A 131 9.27 5.66 -0.54
CA ASP A 131 10.54 6.35 -0.44
C ASP A 131 10.97 6.96 -1.79
N ASP A 132 12.08 7.69 -1.77
CA ASP A 132 12.57 8.37 -2.97
C ASP A 132 12.91 7.39 -4.10
N GLU A 133 13.36 6.17 -3.77
CA GLU A 133 13.64 5.12 -4.75
C GLU A 133 12.35 4.62 -5.42
N PHE A 134 11.30 4.34 -4.62
CA PHE A 134 10.00 3.97 -5.14
C PHE A 134 9.40 5.08 -6.00
N VAL A 135 9.45 6.34 -5.56
CA VAL A 135 8.92 7.47 -6.32
C VAL A 135 9.70 7.66 -7.61
N HIS A 136 11.02 7.47 -7.60
CA HIS A 136 11.83 7.48 -8.82
C HIS A 136 11.40 6.35 -9.77
N ALA A 137 11.30 5.11 -9.28
CA ALA A 137 10.85 3.95 -10.04
C ALA A 137 9.43 4.13 -10.61
N TYR A 138 8.54 4.76 -9.86
CA TYR A 138 7.16 5.04 -10.28
C TYR A 138 7.10 6.03 -11.43
N ASN A 139 7.92 7.09 -11.40
CA ASN A 139 7.91 8.14 -12.42
C ASN A 139 8.71 7.77 -13.68
N TYR A 140 9.82 7.06 -13.53
CA TYR A 140 10.76 6.80 -14.63
C TYR A 140 10.79 5.33 -15.07
N GLY A 141 10.15 4.45 -14.31
CA GLY A 141 10.22 3.01 -14.52
C GLY A 141 11.51 2.39 -13.97
N ILE A 142 11.52 1.06 -13.93
CA ILE A 142 12.70 0.25 -13.59
C ILE A 142 12.87 -0.86 -14.61
N VAL A 143 14.11 -1.32 -14.78
CA VAL A 143 14.39 -2.50 -15.60
C VAL A 143 14.12 -3.74 -14.76
N ILE A 144 13.17 -4.56 -15.21
CA ILE A 144 12.88 -5.85 -14.60
C ILE A 144 13.90 -6.86 -15.12
N GLN A 145 14.69 -7.43 -14.23
CA GLN A 145 15.60 -8.54 -14.53
C GLN A 145 14.88 -9.87 -14.28
N CYS A 146 14.99 -10.80 -15.23
CA CYS A 146 14.42 -12.14 -15.14
C CYS A 146 15.47 -13.17 -14.73
#